data_AF-A0A2E1QT70-F1
#
_entry.id   AF-A0A2E1QT70-F1
#
_cell.length_a   1.000
_cell.length_b   1.000
_cell.length_c   1.000
_cell.angle_alpha   90.00
_cell.angle_beta   90.00
_cell.angle_gamma   90.00
#
_symmetry.space_group_name_H-M   'P 1'
#
loop_
_entity.id
_entity.type
_entity.pdbx_description
1 polymer ?
#
loop_
_entity_poly.entity_id
_entity_poly.type
_entity_poly.pdbx_seq_one_letter_code
_entity_poly.pdbx_strand_id
1 'polypeptide(L)'
;MYFIKFKKYLSIFLIPFVLATFILYLFYHAFLSQSGFVKNTELKNQLKSANNEYALVIMEKKQIQKHISLLGKNIDADMLQEKAKKILYYANPDEIVINRLDN
;
A
#
# COMPACT_ATOMS: atom_id res chain seq x y z
N MET A 1 -14.21 -39.05 61.31
CA MET A 1 -12.98 -38.51 60.70
C MET A 1 -12.85 -38.81 59.19
N TYR A 2 -13.94 -39.11 58.46
CA TYR A 2 -13.91 -39.34 57.00
C TYR A 2 -14.36 -38.11 56.19
N PHE A 3 -15.35 -37.38 56.69
CA PHE A 3 -15.88 -36.16 56.06
C PHE A 3 -14.84 -35.04 55.88
N ILE A 4 -13.92 -34.87 56.85
CA ILE A 4 -12.87 -33.84 56.78
C ILE A 4 -11.85 -34.15 55.68
N LYS A 5 -11.51 -35.44 55.50
CA LYS A 5 -10.63 -35.88 54.41
C LYS A 5 -11.31 -35.68 53.06
N PHE A 6 -12.58 -36.04 52.93
CA PHE A 6 -13.36 -35.87 51.70
C PHE A 6 -13.46 -34.41 51.25
N LYS A 7 -13.74 -33.49 52.18
CA LYS A 7 -13.78 -32.04 51.92
C LYS A 7 -12.43 -31.49 51.47
N LYS A 8 -11.31 -32.04 52.00
CA LYS A 8 -9.94 -31.67 51.61
C LYS A 8 -9.58 -32.16 50.21
N TYR A 9 -9.94 -33.40 49.84
CA TYR A 9 -9.74 -33.91 48.48
C TYR A 9 -10.59 -33.14 47.46
N LEU A 10 -11.86 -32.87 47.78
CA LEU A 10 -12.75 -32.09 46.90
C LEU A 10 -12.21 -30.67 46.63
N SER A 11 -11.64 -30.01 47.65
CA SER A 11 -11.01 -28.70 47.50
C SER A 11 -9.71 -28.74 46.67
N ILE A 12 -8.93 -29.80 46.79
CA ILE A 12 -7.69 -30.00 45.99
C ILE A 12 -8.00 -30.22 44.50
N PHE A 13 -9.11 -30.88 44.15
CA PHE A 13 -9.50 -31.09 42.76
C PHE A 13 -10.22 -29.90 42.12
N LEU A 14 -10.78 -28.99 42.93
CA LEU A 14 -11.44 -27.78 42.46
C LEU A 14 -10.48 -26.82 41.76
N ILE A 15 -9.29 -26.62 42.32
CA ILE A 15 -8.26 -25.72 41.78
C ILE A 15 -7.80 -26.11 40.37
N PRO A 16 -7.35 -27.36 40.09
CA PRO A 16 -6.92 -27.76 38.76
C PRO A 16 -8.09 -27.78 37.76
N PHE A 17 -9.32 -28.06 38.21
CA PHE A 17 -10.50 -28.03 37.36
C PHE A 17 -10.84 -26.61 36.87
N VAL A 18 -10.82 -25.63 37.78
CA VAL A 18 -11.02 -24.22 37.42
C VAL A 18 -9.90 -23.75 36.49
N LEU A 19 -8.65 -24.13 36.78
CA LEU A 19 -7.52 -23.77 35.94
C LEU A 19 -7.63 -24.38 34.53
N ALA A 20 -8.00 -25.66 34.43
CA ALA A 20 -8.20 -26.34 33.14
C ALA A 20 -9.32 -25.67 32.32
N THR A 21 -10.42 -25.31 32.98
CA THR A 21 -11.54 -24.61 32.33
C THR A 21 -11.14 -23.21 31.86
N PHE A 22 -10.33 -22.50 32.67
CA PHE A 22 -9.78 -21.19 32.31
C PHE A 22 -8.82 -21.28 31.12
N ILE A 23 -7.93 -22.28 31.10
CA ILE A 23 -7.06 -22.56 29.96
C ILE A 23 -7.90 -22.88 28.71
N LEU A 24 -8.91 -23.74 28.83
CA LEU A 24 -9.77 -24.11 27.70
C LEU A 24 -10.53 -22.89 27.15
N TYR A 25 -11.02 -22.02 28.04
CA TYR A 25 -11.65 -20.75 27.68
C TYR A 25 -10.66 -19.83 26.95
N LEU A 26 -9.44 -19.68 27.46
CA LEU A 26 -8.40 -18.93 26.79
C LEU A 26 -8.00 -19.53 25.44
N PHE A 27 -7.94 -20.85 25.30
CA PHE A 27 -7.66 -21.52 24.03
C PHE A 27 -8.80 -21.31 23.01
N TYR A 28 -10.05 -21.48 23.44
CA TYR A 28 -11.22 -21.21 22.60
C TYR A 28 -11.26 -19.74 22.16
N HIS A 29 -11.03 -18.80 23.09
CA HIS A 29 -10.95 -17.39 22.76
C HIS A 29 -9.70 -17.02 21.99
N ALA A 30 -8.55 -17.67 22.16
CA ALA A 30 -7.36 -17.41 21.37
C ALA A 30 -7.52 -17.91 19.92
N PHE A 31 -8.29 -18.98 19.73
CA PHE A 31 -8.64 -19.50 18.41
C PHE A 31 -9.73 -18.67 17.73
N LEU A 32 -10.74 -18.22 18.48
CA LEU A 32 -11.88 -17.45 17.96
C LEU A 32 -11.63 -15.93 17.93
N SER A 33 -10.74 -15.42 18.76
CA SER A 33 -10.32 -14.03 18.71
C SER A 33 -9.58 -13.84 17.39
N GLN A 34 -10.18 -13.05 16.52
CA GLN A 34 -9.65 -12.54 15.26
C GLN A 34 -8.37 -11.70 15.42
N SER A 35 -7.68 -11.81 16.56
CA SER A 35 -6.43 -11.15 16.90
C SER A 35 -5.25 -12.10 16.69
N GLY A 36 -4.52 -11.92 15.59
CA GLY A 36 -3.06 -11.91 15.72
C GLY A 36 -2.24 -12.45 14.57
N PHE A 37 -2.64 -13.54 13.92
CA PHE A 37 -1.77 -14.17 12.92
C PHE A 37 -2.27 -13.96 11.49
N VAL A 38 -3.46 -14.46 11.14
CA VAL A 38 -3.93 -14.45 9.73
C VAL A 38 -4.37 -13.06 9.26
N LYS A 39 -5.11 -12.33 10.10
CA LYS A 39 -5.58 -10.97 9.76
C LYS A 39 -4.42 -9.96 9.69
N ASN A 40 -3.37 -10.16 10.49
CA ASN A 40 -2.15 -9.35 10.42
C ASN A 40 -1.33 -9.65 9.16
N THR A 41 -1.28 -10.89 8.69
CA THR A 41 -0.56 -11.21 7.44
C THR A 41 -1.27 -10.63 6.23
N GLU A 42 -2.60 -10.74 6.17
CA GLU A 42 -3.37 -10.17 5.06
C GLU A 42 -3.30 -8.64 5.06
N LEU A 43 -3.48 -8.01 6.23
CA LEU A 43 -3.38 -6.56 6.36
C LEU A 43 -1.96 -6.06 6.06
N LYS A 44 -0.91 -6.77 6.49
CA LYS A 44 0.48 -6.45 6.12
C LYS A 44 0.72 -6.59 4.62
N ASN A 45 0.14 -7.60 3.97
CA ASN A 45 0.26 -7.79 2.53
C ASN A 45 -0.45 -6.67 1.76
N GLN A 46 -1.66 -6.29 2.17
CA GLN A 46 -2.40 -5.17 1.58
C GLN A 46 -1.64 -3.84 1.75
N LEU A 47 -1.08 -3.60 2.94
CA LEU A 47 -0.28 -2.41 3.23
C LEU A 47 1.02 -2.38 2.40
N LYS A 48 1.69 -3.53 2.25
CA LYS A 48 2.86 -3.68 1.38
C LYS A 48 2.52 -3.42 -0.09
N SER A 49 1.38 -3.92 -0.56
CA SER A 49 0.92 -3.70 -1.95
C SER A 49 0.62 -2.22 -2.20
N ALA A 50 -0.14 -1.58 -1.31
CA ALA A 50 -0.49 -0.17 -1.43
C ALA A 50 0.75 0.75 -1.38
N ASN A 51 1.73 0.44 -0.52
CA ASN A 51 2.98 1.19 -0.46
C ASN A 51 3.83 1.04 -1.73
N ASN A 52 3.86 -0.15 -2.33
CA ASN A 52 4.56 -0.36 -3.59
C ASN A 52 3.91 0.43 -4.73
N GLU A 53 2.58 0.41 -4.81
CA GLU A 53 1.84 1.19 -5.81
C GLU A 53 2.08 2.70 -5.63
N TYR A 54 2.02 3.18 -4.39
CA TYR A 54 2.33 4.58 -4.08
C TYR A 54 3.76 4.96 -4.47
N ALA A 55 4.75 4.09 -4.20
CA ALA A 55 6.14 4.32 -4.57
C ALA A 55 6.32 4.41 -6.09
N LEU A 56 5.67 3.53 -6.86
CA LEU A 56 5.69 3.55 -8.32
C LEU A 56 5.11 4.86 -8.87
N VAL A 57 3.93 5.26 -8.41
CA VAL A 57 3.26 6.48 -8.85
C VAL A 57 4.07 7.73 -8.48
N ILE A 58 4.69 7.77 -7.30
CA ILE A 58 5.58 8.88 -6.92
C ILE A 58 6.82 8.94 -7.81
N MET A 59 7.42 7.80 -8.15
CA MET A 59 8.58 7.76 -9.03
C MET A 59 8.24 8.30 -10.42
N GLU A 60 7.12 7.85 -10.99
CA GLU A 60 6.65 8.31 -12.29
C GLU A 60 6.34 9.82 -12.26
N LYS A 61 5.62 10.29 -11.24
CA LYS A 61 5.37 11.72 -11.03
C LYS A 61 6.66 12.52 -10.96
N LYS A 62 7.67 12.03 -10.23
CA LYS A 62 8.96 12.72 -10.08
C LYS A 62 9.74 12.77 -11.39
N GLN A 63 9.69 11.72 -12.20
CA GLN A 63 10.30 11.72 -13.54
C GLN A 63 9.61 12.74 -14.44
N ILE A 64 8.28 12.73 -14.51
CA ILE A 64 7.50 13.69 -15.29
C ILE A 64 7.77 15.12 -14.81
N GLN A 65 7.75 15.37 -13.50
CA GLN A 65 8.08 16.68 -12.94
C GLN A 65 9.50 17.11 -13.26
N LYS A 66 10.48 16.20 -13.28
CA LYS A 66 11.84 16.50 -13.73
C LYS A 66 11.84 16.92 -15.20
N HIS A 67 11.16 16.19 -16.07
CA HIS A 67 11.00 16.57 -17.48
C HIS A 67 10.35 17.95 -17.61
N ILE A 68 9.22 18.19 -16.95
CA ILE A 68 8.54 19.49 -16.94
C ILE A 68 9.46 20.59 -16.43
N SER A 69 10.25 20.35 -15.38
CA SER A 69 11.18 21.36 -14.85
C SER A 69 12.31 21.71 -15.82
N LEU A 70 12.78 20.75 -16.62
CA LEU A 70 13.75 20.99 -17.68
C LEU A 70 13.13 21.77 -18.85
N LEU A 71 11.86 21.49 -19.17
CA LEU A 71 11.10 22.21 -20.18
C LEU A 71 10.77 23.64 -19.73
N GLY A 72 10.29 23.83 -18.50
CA GLY A 72 9.82 25.13 -18.01
C GLY A 72 10.92 26.17 -17.75
N LYS A 73 12.19 25.76 -17.64
CA LYS A 73 13.29 26.70 -17.38
C LYS A 73 13.81 27.42 -18.62
N ASN A 74 13.67 26.85 -19.82
CA ASN A 74 14.29 27.37 -21.05
C ASN A 74 13.47 27.12 -22.33
N ILE A 75 12.15 26.92 -22.24
CA ILE A 75 11.32 26.90 -23.45
C ILE A 75 10.89 28.32 -23.78
N ASP A 76 11.41 28.81 -24.89
CA ASP A 76 10.94 30.04 -25.50
C ASP A 76 9.51 29.85 -26.04
N ALA A 77 8.64 30.84 -25.84
CA ALA A 77 7.25 30.76 -26.27
C ALA A 77 7.15 30.53 -27.79
N ASP A 78 8.08 31.12 -28.54
CA ASP A 78 8.18 30.96 -30.00
C ASP A 78 8.55 29.51 -30.39
N MET A 79 9.44 28.85 -29.63
CA MET A 79 9.76 27.43 -29.88
C MET A 79 8.57 26.50 -29.66
N LEU A 80 7.71 26.81 -28.68
CA LEU A 80 6.45 26.08 -28.46
C LEU A 80 5.50 26.24 -29.64
N GLN A 81 5.37 27.47 -30.15
CA GLN A 81 4.50 27.78 -31.28
C GLN A 81 4.96 27.06 -32.55
N GLU A 82 6.27 27.06 -32.84
CA GLU A 82 6.82 26.35 -34.00
C GLU A 82 6.65 24.82 -33.89
N LYS A 83 6.83 24.23 -32.70
CA LYS A 83 6.54 22.81 -32.48
C LYS A 83 5.06 22.48 -32.65
N ALA A 84 4.16 23.33 -32.14
CA ALA A 84 2.72 23.15 -32.29
C ALA A 84 2.29 23.19 -33.77
N LYS A 85 2.79 24.19 -34.53
CA LYS A 85 2.59 24.28 -35.99
C LYS A 85 3.08 23.03 -36.71
N LYS A 86 4.28 22.52 -36.35
CA LYS A 86 4.85 21.31 -36.95
C LYS A 86 4.04 20.04 -36.66
N ILE A 87 3.52 19.87 -35.43
CA ILE A 87 2.69 18.71 -35.05
C ILE A 87 1.30 18.78 -35.70
N LEU A 88 0.71 19.96 -35.75
CA LEU A 88 -0.64 20.19 -36.30
C LEU A 88 -0.64 20.34 -37.82
N TYR A 89 0.53 20.28 -38.47
CA TYR A 89 0.71 20.59 -39.90
C TYR A 89 0.03 21.91 -40.30
N TYR A 90 0.06 22.89 -39.38
CA TYR A 90 -0.60 24.17 -39.55
C TYR A 90 0.44 25.22 -39.89
N ALA A 91 0.27 25.89 -41.04
CA ALA A 91 1.08 27.01 -41.47
C ALA A 91 0.15 28.16 -41.89
N ASN A 92 0.52 29.40 -41.56
CA ASN A 92 -0.22 30.55 -42.06
C ASN A 92 -0.04 30.66 -43.58
N PRO A 93 -1.03 31.21 -44.32
CA PRO A 93 -0.96 31.32 -45.78
C PRO A 93 0.26 32.10 -46.29
N ASP A 94 0.81 32.99 -45.46
CA ASP A 94 1.96 33.84 -45.78
C ASP A 94 3.30 33.30 -45.23
N GLU A 95 3.30 32.10 -44.60
CA GLU A 95 4.49 31.48 -44.02
C GLU A 95 5.07 30.38 -44.92
N ILE A 96 6.39 30.42 -45.15
CA ILE A 96 7.10 29.40 -45.94
C ILE A 96 7.71 28.37 -44.98
N VAL A 97 7.19 27.14 -44.98
CA VAL A 97 7.74 26.03 -44.19
C VAL A 97 8.77 25.25 -45.01
N ILE A 98 10.04 25.32 -44.59
CA ILE A 98 11.13 24.56 -45.22
C ILE A 98 11.33 23.27 -44.44
N ASN A 99 10.84 22.15 -44.98
CA ASN A 99 11.16 20.83 -44.47
C ASN A 99 12.40 20.32 -45.21
N ARG A 100 13.49 20.10 -44.48
CA ARG A 100 14.65 19.39 -45.00
C ARG A 100 14.28 17.90 -45.06
N LEU A 101 14.25 17.33 -46.26
CA LEU A 101 14.13 15.89 -46.48
C LEU A 101 15.47 15.26 -46.08
N ASP A 102 15.57 14.88 -44.82
CA ASP A 102 16.65 14.04 -44.33
C ASP A 102 16.31 12.60 -44.72
N ASN A 103 17.13 12.02 -45.60
CA ASN A 103 16.99 10.65 -46.12
C ASN A 103 17.39 9.61 -45.04
#